data_AF-A0A2V5LI67-F1
#
_entry.id   AF-A0A2V5LI67-F1
#
_cell.length_a   1.000
_cell.length_b   1.000
_cell.length_c   1.000
_cell.angle_alpha   90.00
_cell.angle_beta   90.00
_cell.angle_gamma   90.00
#
_symmetry.space_group_name_H-M   'P 1'
#
loop_
_entity.id
_entity.type
_entity.pdbx_description
1 polymer ?
#
loop_
_entity_poly.entity_id
_entity_poly.type
_entity_poly.pdbx_seq_one_letter_code
_entity_poly.pdbx_strand_id
1 'polypeptide(L)' 'NLDQFKKDIDGEKVKERVDSDHARGQSLGITMTPTLYINNQPVEGRDKTPDGVRAAINAALVGKSQT' A
#
# COMPACT_ATOMS: atom_id res chain seq x y z
N ASN A 1 -20.76 -17.65 2.31
CA ASN A 1 -20.23 -16.87 1.17
C ASN A 1 -19.03 -17.55 0.50
N LEU A 2 -18.99 -18.89 0.42
CA LEU A 2 -17.85 -19.63 -0.15
C LEU A 2 -17.94 -19.77 -1.67
N ASP A 3 -19.15 -19.83 -2.22
CA ASP A 3 -19.35 -19.99 -3.67
C ASP A 3 -18.90 -18.74 -4.43
N GLN A 4 -19.15 -17.56 -3.88
CA GLN A 4 -18.63 -16.30 -4.42
C GLN A 4 -17.10 -16.27 -4.39
N PHE A 5 -16.47 -16.68 -3.28
CA PHE A 5 -15.02 -16.76 -3.17
C PHE A 5 -14.40 -17.69 -4.23
N LYS A 6 -15.00 -18.87 -4.45
CA LYS A 6 -14.55 -19.80 -5.49
C LYS A 6 -14.72 -19.22 -6.89
N LYS A 7 -15.81 -18.50 -7.16
CA LYS A 7 -15.98 -17.80 -8.44
C LYS A 7 -14.93 -16.71 -8.65
N ASP A 8 -14.59 -15.98 -7.58
CA ASP A 8 -13.66 -14.87 -7.63
C ASP A 8 -12.20 -15.35 -7.80
N ILE A 9 -11.82 -16.48 -7.22
CA ILE A 9 -10.45 -17.02 -7.34
C ILE A 9 -10.10 -17.39 -8.80
N ASP A 10 -11.11 -17.85 -9.55
CA ASP A 10 -10.98 -18.24 -10.96
C ASP A 10 -11.35 -17.08 -11.92
N GLY A 11 -11.75 -15.92 -11.39
CA GLY A 11 -12.27 -14.81 -12.17
C GLY A 11 -11.19 -13.92 -12.79
N GLU A 12 -11.29 -13.67 -14.10
CA GLU A 12 -10.34 -12.81 -14.84
C GLU A 12 -10.16 -11.43 -14.20
N LYS A 13 -11.25 -10.78 -13.76
CA LYS A 13 -11.19 -9.45 -13.13
C LYS A 13 -10.36 -9.43 -11.85
N VAL A 14 -10.40 -10.51 -11.06
CA VAL A 14 -9.62 -10.62 -9.82
C VAL A 14 -8.15 -10.84 -10.16
N LYS A 15 -7.88 -11.70 -11.15
CA LYS A 15 -6.53 -11.92 -11.68
C LYS A 15 -5.91 -10.63 -12.21
N GLU A 16 -6.63 -9.87 -13.04
CA GLU A 16 -6.18 -8.59 -13.59
C GLU A 16 -5.82 -7.59 -12.48
N ARG A 17 -6.62 -7.54 -11.41
CA ARG A 17 -6.36 -6.67 -10.27
C ARG A 17 -5.07 -7.07 -9.54
N VAL A 18 -4.89 -8.37 -9.26
CA VAL A 18 -3.68 -8.88 -8.61
C VAL A 18 -2.44 -8.60 -9.46
N ASP A 19 -2.51 -8.85 -10.77
CA ASP A 19 -1.41 -8.64 -11.71
C ASP A 19 -1.06 -7.14 -11.82
N SER A 20 -2.07 -6.26 -11.87
CA SER A 20 -1.88 -4.81 -11.90
C SER A 20 -1.23 -4.27 -10.62
N ASP A 21 -1.68 -4.73 -9.45
CA ASP A 21 -1.06 -4.35 -8.17
C ASP A 21 0.39 -4.85 -8.06
N HIS A 22 0.67 -6.06 -8.56
CA HIS A 22 2.03 -6.59 -8.61
C HIS A 22 2.94 -5.77 -9.54
N ALA A 23 2.47 -5.47 -10.76
CA ALA A 23 3.20 -4.64 -11.72
C ALA A 23 3.48 -3.23 -11.17
N ARG A 24 2.52 -2.65 -10.43
CA ARG A 24 2.72 -1.37 -9.72
C ARG A 24 3.80 -1.47 -8.63
N GLY A 25 3.84 -2.56 -7.87
CA GLY A 25 4.91 -2.79 -6.89
C GLY A 25 6.29 -2.87 -7.55
N GLN A 26 6.38 -3.59 -8.67
CA GLN A 26 7.61 -3.69 -9.46
C GLN A 26 8.06 -2.34 -10.03
N SER A 27 7.13 -1.55 -10.59
CA SER A 27 7.46 -0.24 -11.17
C SER A 27 7.95 0.78 -10.14
N LEU A 28 7.58 0.59 -8.86
CA LEU A 28 8.07 1.36 -7.72
C LEU A 28 9.37 0.79 -7.11
N GLY A 29 9.90 -0.32 -7.64
CA GLY A 29 11.11 -0.97 -7.12
C GLY A 29 10.93 -1.66 -5.76
N ILE A 30 9.71 -2.04 -5.39
CA ILE A 30 9.42 -2.67 -4.10
C ILE A 30 9.91 -4.12 -4.11
N THR A 31 10.83 -4.45 -3.20
CA THR A 31 11.45 -5.79 -3.08
C THR A 31 11.12 -6.52 -1.79
N MET A 32 10.49 -5.85 -0.81
CA MET A 32 10.17 -6.43 0.49
C MET A 32 8.86 -5.89 1.05
N THR A 33 8.26 -6.66 1.96
CA THR A 33 7.06 -6.29 2.71
C THR A 33 7.40 -6.24 4.22
N PRO A 34 6.71 -5.37 5.01
CA PRO A 34 5.81 -4.31 4.57
C PRO A 34 6.55 -3.10 3.98
N THR A 35 5.95 -2.46 2.98
CA THR A 35 6.38 -1.17 2.41
C THR A 35 5.20 -0.20 2.47
N LEU A 36 5.42 1.01 2.97
CA LEU A 36 4.38 2.03 3.18
C LEU A 36 4.85 3.36 2.60
N TYR A 37 3.92 4.07 1.98
CA TYR A 37 4.10 5.43 1.51
C TYR A 37 3.02 6.33 2.10
N ILE A 38 3.38 7.57 2.46
CA ILE A 38 2.45 8.63 2.86
C ILE A 38 2.75 9.83 1.96
N ASN A 39 1.77 10.27 1.16
CA ASN A 39 1.95 11.34 0.17
C ASN A 39 3.19 11.14 -0.72
N ASN A 40 3.33 9.94 -1.31
CA ASN A 40 4.46 9.54 -2.16
C ASN A 40 5.83 9.49 -1.47
N GLN A 41 5.91 9.73 -0.16
CA GLN A 41 7.14 9.59 0.62
C GLN A 41 7.19 8.21 1.30
N PRO A 42 8.30 7.46 1.21
CA PRO A 42 8.43 6.17 1.87
C PRO A 42 8.53 6.34 3.39
N VAL A 43 7.89 5.44 4.14
CA VAL A 43 8.05 5.34 5.59
C VAL A 43 9.24 4.42 5.89
N GLU A 44 10.20 4.91 6.68
CA GLU A 44 11.39 4.14 7.09
C GLU A 44 10.99 2.84 7.81
N GLY A 45 11.85 1.81 7.71
CA GLY A 45 11.55 0.49 8.27
C GLY A 45 11.18 0.51 9.77
N ARG A 46 11.90 1.31 10.56
CA ARG A 46 11.66 1.47 12.02
C ARG A 46 10.34 2.16 12.36
N ASP A 47 9.79 2.96 11.44
CA ASP A 47 8.61 3.80 11.67
C ASP A 47 7.31 3.13 11.19
N LYS A 48 7.36 1.86 10.75
CA LYS A 48 6.19 1.08 10.32
C LYS A 48 5.37 0.52 11.50
N THR A 49 5.66 0.95 12.73
CA THR A 49 4.81 0.66 13.90
C THR A 49 3.56 1.55 13.88
N PRO A 50 2.47 1.19 14.58
CA PRO A 50 1.28 2.04 14.64
C PRO A 50 1.56 3.49 15.09
N ASP A 51 2.44 3.66 16.08
CA ASP A 51 2.82 4.98 16.58
C ASP A 51 3.70 5.74 15.59
N GLY A 52 4.65 5.07 14.93
CA GLY A 52 5.49 5.66 13.88
C GLY A 52 4.67 6.12 12.67
N VAL A 53 3.73 5.29 12.21
CA VAL A 53 2.81 5.66 11.13
C VAL A 53 1.95 6.86 11.52
N ARG A 54 1.43 6.89 12.76
CA ARG A 54 0.65 8.04 13.26
C ARG A 54 1.48 9.32 13.28
N ALA A 55 2.72 9.26 13.73
CA ALA A 55 3.63 10.41 13.72
C ALA A 55 3.89 10.91 12.29
N ALA A 56 4.15 9.99 11.34
CA ALA A 56 4.38 10.32 9.95
C ALA A 56 3.13 10.95 9.27
N ILE A 57 1.92 10.46 9.58
CA ILE A 57 0.67 11.10 9.13
C ILE A 57 0.55 12.52 9.69
N ASN A 58 0.77 12.73 10.98
CA ASN A 58 0.66 14.05 11.61
C ASN A 58 1.67 15.03 10.99
N ALA A 59 2.90 14.61 10.74
CA ALA A 59 3.90 15.42 10.05
C ALA A 59 3.43 15.81 8.62
N ALA A 60 2.87 14.85 7.87
CA ALA A 60 2.34 15.10 6.54
C ALA A 60 1.13 16.06 6.52
N LEU A 61 0.31 16.06 7.57
CA LEU A 61 -0.81 16.99 7.72
C LEU A 61 -0.35 18.42 8.00
N VAL A 62 0.65 18.61 8.86
CA VAL A 62 1.23 19.94 9.16
C VAL A 62 1.87 20.55 7.90
N GLY A 63 2.61 19.74 7.14
CA GLY A 63 3.24 20.20 5.89
C GLY A 63 2.24 20.67 4.84
N LYS A 64 1.05 20.05 4.77
CA LYS A 64 -0.01 20.44 3.82
C LYS A 64 -0.63 21.81 4.12
N SER A 65 -0.62 22.27 5.37
CA SER A 65 -1.15 23.58 5.75
C SER A 65 -0.19 24.75 5.46
N GLN A 66 1.04 24.47 5.03
CA GLN A 66 2.09 25.47 4.75
C GLN A 66 2.30 25.75 3.26
N THR A 67 1.50 25.12 2.39
CA THR A 67 1.43 25.33 0.93
C THR A 67 0.02 25.73 0.55
#